data_AF-A0A2I9BEH1-F1
#
_entry.id   AF-A0A2I9BEH1-F1
#
_cell.length_a   1.000
_cell.length_b   1.000
_cell.length_c   1.000
_cell.angle_alpha   90.00
_cell.angle_beta   90.00
_cell.angle_gamma   90.00
#
_symmetry.space_group_name_H-M   'P 1'
#
loop_
_entity.id
_entity.type
_entity.pdbx_description
1 polymer ?
#
loop_
_entity_poly.entity_id
_entity_poly.type
_entity_poly.pdbx_seq_one_letter_code
_entity_poly.pdbx_strand_id
1 'polypeptide(L)' 'FSAQGNAAAIQPFLQSLKSMFSGTVPKLAKALKVEIFSEEQKKFFRTIVLDTMANREKNNIMRPDMIHLLMEAKKG' A
#
# COMPACT_ATOMS: atom_id res chain seq x y z
N PHE A 1 12.71 -47.50 13.42
CA PHE A 1 12.39 -46.58 12.31
C PHE A 1 11.01 -45.91 12.42
N SER A 2 10.26 -46.04 13.53
CA SER A 2 8.88 -45.48 13.65
C SER A 2 8.75 -44.16 14.42
N ALA A 3 9.84 -43.44 14.71
CA ALA A 3 9.77 -42.17 15.47
C ALA A 3 9.92 -40.91 14.60
N GLN A 4 10.37 -41.03 13.34
CA GLN A 4 10.64 -39.87 12.46
C GLN A 4 9.44 -39.46 11.58
N GLY A 5 8.38 -40.26 11.52
CA GLY A 5 7.21 -39.99 10.67
C GLY A 5 6.32 -38.84 11.15
N ASN A 6 6.14 -38.66 12.47
CA ASN A 6 5.24 -37.62 13.00
C ASN A 6 5.84 -36.21 13.00
N ALA A 7 7.16 -36.05 13.10
CA ALA A 7 7.79 -34.73 13.11
C ALA A 7 7.83 -34.06 11.73
N ALA A 8 7.84 -34.87 10.66
CA ALA A 8 7.93 -34.41 9.27
C ALA A 8 6.63 -33.78 8.73
N ALA A 9 5.46 -34.06 9.34
CA ALA A 9 4.17 -33.53 8.88
C ALA A 9 3.72 -32.27 9.65
N ILE A 10 4.06 -32.18 10.94
CA ILE A 10 3.61 -31.06 11.81
C ILE A 10 4.41 -29.78 11.49
N GLN A 11 5.70 -29.92 11.15
CA GLN A 11 6.59 -28.79 10.79
C GLN A 11 6.17 -28.05 9.50
N PRO A 12 5.96 -28.72 8.35
CA PRO A 12 5.50 -28.04 7.14
C PRO A 12 4.09 -27.48 7.29
N PHE A 13 3.21 -28.14 8.07
CA PHE A 13 1.87 -27.63 8.35
C PHE A 13 1.89 -26.35 9.20
N LEU A 14 2.69 -26.31 10.28
CA LEU A 14 2.89 -25.10 11.09
C LEU A 14 3.52 -23.96 10.27
N GLN A 15 4.46 -24.28 9.38
CA GLN A 15 5.09 -23.30 8.49
C GLN A 15 4.07 -22.72 7.49
N SER A 16 3.24 -23.55 6.86
CA SER A 16 2.15 -23.10 5.98
C SER A 16 1.10 -22.27 6.71
N LEU A 17 0.74 -22.65 7.94
CA LEU A 17 -0.20 -21.91 8.78
C LEU A 17 0.36 -20.53 9.14
N LYS A 18 1.64 -20.45 9.53
CA LYS A 18 2.34 -19.19 9.83
C LYS A 18 2.37 -18.24 8.62
N SER A 19 2.61 -18.77 7.42
CA SER A 19 2.58 -17.99 6.17
C SER A 19 1.18 -17.48 5.81
N MET A 20 0.12 -18.25 6.05
CA MET A 20 -1.27 -17.76 5.90
C MET A 20 -1.57 -16.64 6.90
N PHE A 21 -1.22 -16.79 8.18
CA PHE A 21 -1.46 -15.73 9.17
C PHE A 21 -0.73 -14.42 8.85
N SER A 22 0.50 -14.47 8.32
CA SER A 22 1.21 -13.24 7.92
C SER A 22 0.56 -12.50 6.74
N GLY A 23 -0.16 -13.19 5.85
CA GLY A 23 -0.85 -12.57 4.71
C GLY A 23 -2.27 -12.05 5.03
N THR A 24 -2.89 -12.52 6.12
CA THR A 24 -4.34 -12.38 6.33
C THR A 24 -4.73 -11.35 7.40
N VAL A 25 -3.79 -10.64 8.03
CA VAL A 25 -4.13 -9.64 9.06
C VAL A 25 -3.89 -8.19 8.57
N PRO A 26 -4.62 -7.70 7.54
CA PRO A 26 -4.63 -6.28 7.19
C PRO A 26 -5.20 -5.43 8.34
N LYS A 27 -5.97 -6.06 9.25
CA LYS A 27 -6.44 -5.45 10.50
C LYS A 27 -5.29 -5.10 11.46
N LEU A 28 -4.19 -5.85 11.46
CA LEU A 28 -3.03 -5.59 12.30
C LEU A 28 -2.20 -4.44 11.71
N ALA A 29 -2.03 -4.41 10.38
CA ALA A 29 -1.44 -3.26 9.69
C ALA A 29 -2.23 -1.96 9.93
N LYS A 30 -3.58 -2.03 9.89
CA LYS A 30 -4.46 -0.91 10.25
C LYS A 30 -4.38 -0.55 11.74
N ALA A 31 -4.35 -1.53 12.64
CA ALA A 31 -4.29 -1.31 14.08
C ALA A 31 -2.93 -0.75 14.55
N LEU A 32 -1.85 -1.17 13.90
CA LEU A 32 -0.49 -0.71 14.20
C LEU A 32 -0.14 0.63 13.55
N LYS A 33 -1.06 1.27 12.80
CA LYS A 33 -0.79 2.47 11.99
C LYS A 33 0.56 2.36 11.28
N VAL A 34 0.82 1.21 10.63
CA VAL A 34 2.05 1.05 9.87
C VAL A 34 1.92 1.94 8.64
N GLU A 35 2.38 3.17 8.79
CA GLU A 35 2.47 4.11 7.71
C GLU A 35 3.62 3.66 6.82
N ILE A 36 3.28 3.13 5.65
CA ILE A 36 4.26 2.65 4.65
C ILE A 36 5.20 3.79 4.23
N PHE A 37 4.73 5.02 4.34
CA PHE A 37 5.47 6.24 4.01
C PHE A 37 5.60 7.13 5.23
N SER A 38 6.79 7.71 5.43
CA SER A 38 6.99 8.73 6.48
C SER A 38 6.20 10.01 6.16
N GLU A 39 5.94 10.84 7.18
CA GLU A 39 5.29 12.14 7.00
C GLU A 39 6.00 13.04 5.98
N GLU A 40 7.34 13.00 5.96
CA GLU A 40 8.16 13.72 4.98
C GLU A 40 7.89 13.23 3.55
N GLN A 41 7.84 11.91 3.34
CA GLN A 41 7.55 11.32 2.04
C GLN A 41 6.13 11.69 1.58
N LYS A 42 5.13 11.63 2.47
CA LYS A 42 3.76 12.06 2.17
C LYS A 42 3.71 13.53 1.74
N LYS A 43 4.40 14.41 2.46
CA LYS A 43 4.48 15.84 2.14
C LYS A 43 5.14 16.06 0.77
N PHE A 44 6.23 15.36 0.50
CA PHE A 44 6.93 15.41 -0.79
C PHE A 44 6.01 15.04 -1.96
N PHE A 45 5.35 13.88 -1.89
CA PHE A 45 4.42 13.44 -2.93
C PHE A 45 3.26 14.42 -3.11
N ARG A 46 2.71 14.94 -2.01
CA ARG A 46 1.64 15.94 -2.06
C ARG A 46 2.08 17.22 -2.76
N THR A 47 3.26 17.74 -2.43
CA THR A 47 3.82 18.93 -3.07
C THR A 47 3.97 18.74 -4.57
N ILE A 48 4.59 17.63 -5.01
CA ILE A 48 4.78 17.36 -6.45
C ILE A 48 3.47 17.28 -7.21
N VAL A 49 2.48 16.57 -6.67
CA VAL A 49 1.18 16.41 -7.33
C VAL A 49 0.46 17.77 -7.42
N LEU A 50 0.45 18.55 -6.34
CA LEU A 50 -0.18 19.87 -6.31
C LEU A 50 0.52 20.85 -7.27
N ASP A 51 1.85 20.87 -7.30
CA ASP A 51 2.62 21.72 -8.21
C ASP A 51 2.36 21.33 -9.67
N THR A 52 2.27 20.03 -9.97
CA THR A 52 1.94 19.53 -11.30
C THR A 52 0.53 19.95 -11.73
N MET A 53 -0.45 19.84 -10.82
CA MET A 53 -1.82 20.29 -11.07
C MET A 53 -1.87 21.81 -11.31
N ALA A 54 -1.19 22.61 -10.47
CA ALA A 54 -1.15 24.07 -10.59
C ALA A 54 -0.48 24.52 -11.90
N ASN A 55 0.62 23.88 -12.30
CA ASN A 55 1.29 24.18 -13.56
C ASN A 55 0.40 23.85 -14.77
N ARG A 56 -0.36 22.75 -14.72
CA ARG A 56 -1.30 22.37 -15.78
C ARG A 56 -2.50 23.32 -15.86
N GLU A 57 -3.02 23.74 -14.70
CA GLU A 57 -4.12 24.72 -14.59
C GLU A 57 -3.71 26.08 -15.17
N LYS A 58 -2.51 26.58 -14.82
CA LYS A 58 -1.97 27.84 -15.33
C LYS A 58 -1.76 27.83 -16.85
N ASN A 59 -1.27 26.71 -17.37
CA ASN A 59 -0.94 26.57 -18.79
C ASN A 59 -2.09 26.02 -19.64
N ASN A 60 -3.29 25.81 -19.07
CA ASN A 60 -4.47 25.24 -19.75
C ASN A 60 -4.19 23.90 -20.45
N ILE A 61 -3.39 23.02 -19.84
CA ILE A 61 -3.02 21.72 -20.41
C ILE A 61 -4.07 20.66 -20.01
N MET A 62 -4.88 20.23 -20.97
CA MET A 62 -5.85 19.13 -20.80
C MET A 62 -5.22 17.79 -21.21
N ARG A 63 -5.23 16.80 -20.30
CA ARG A 63 -4.82 15.41 -20.57
C ARG A 63 -5.76 14.48 -19.81
N PRO A 64 -6.42 13.50 -20.44
CA PRO A 64 -7.34 12.60 -19.75
C PRO A 64 -6.59 11.51 -18.97
N ASP A 65 -5.86 11.90 -17.92
CA ASP A 65 -5.09 11.03 -17.03
C ASP A 65 -5.58 11.12 -15.58
N MET A 66 -4.95 10.36 -14.68
CA MET A 66 -5.30 10.37 -13.25
C MET A 66 -5.16 11.75 -12.60
N ILE A 67 -4.22 12.59 -13.04
CA ILE A 67 -4.04 13.95 -12.51
C ILE A 67 -5.23 14.83 -12.89
N HIS A 68 -5.80 14.62 -14.07
CA HIS A 68 -7.01 15.34 -14.49
C HIS A 68 -8.22 15.00 -13.65
N LEU A 69 -8.41 13.72 -13.30
CA LEU A 69 -9.46 13.32 -12.35
C LEU A 69 -9.31 14.03 -11.00
N LEU A 70 -8.06 14.21 -10.51
CA LEU A 70 -7.80 14.97 -9.29
C LEU A 70 -8.12 16.47 -9.46
N MET A 71 -7.91 17.04 -10.65
CA MET A 71 -8.28 18.43 -10.93
C MET A 71 -9.79 18.62 -11.00
N GLU A 72 -10.53 17.66 -11.55
CA GLU A 72 -12.01 17.65 -11.54
C GLU A 72 -12.55 17.49 -10.12
N ALA A 73 -12.00 16.56 -9.34
CA ALA A 73 -12.37 16.36 -7.94
C ALA A 73 -12.07 17.57 -7.04
N LYS A 74 -11.09 18.42 -7.40
CA LYS A 74 -10.81 19.70 -6.72
C LYS A 74 -11.88 20.77 -7.01
N LYS A 75 -12.53 20.70 -8.19
CA LYS A 75 -13.53 21.67 -8.63
C LYS A 75 -14.94 21.32 -8.20
N GLY A 76 -15.21 20.03 -7.97
CA GLY A 76 -16.47 19.50 -7.44
C GLY A 76 -16.55 19.48 -5.91
#